data_AF-A0A285VQY4-F1
#
_entry.id   AF-A0A285VQY4-F1
#
_cell.length_a   1.000
_cell.length_b   1.000
_cell.length_c   1.000
_cell.angle_alpha   90.00
_cell.angle_beta   90.00
_cell.angle_gamma   90.00
#
_symmetry.space_group_name_H-M   'P 1'
#
loop_
_entity.id
_entity.type
_entity.pdbx_description
1 polymer ?
#
loop_
_entity_poly.entity_id
_entity_poly.type
_entity_poly.pdbx_seq_one_letter_code
_entity_poly.pdbx_strand_id
1 'polypeptide(L)'
;MSNTTKRKTFDTWQEWHEAMNTKRGELAEIKGVGEARELRDRACGGLEHAIREANGSQHLSANTYHYTFQGDETPEAIREEAGRLVPLLKQVMATTDRKMNPARYEYAASRMERIQELGAMFDDATVTLERLNSARKAIQAEVEDLEEQAPKASASTLDDLRREADAAEEERDRIAVALRNVERDDGPLRLAQDAERTASERLDEAEALAAIGEADGSEVKAAKAGASKAATTLEKEREEHRKLEAARRGLQRKLEDAESHLTTVKAVYRTALNRVRQADLAARETALVEKLTSLSEDLADLDRIYQDLEEADPKAHYGKAVLTVQLPFLHHHARRDVLNDFRVERSLEVTSEGLGV
;
A
#
# COMPACT_ATOMS: atom_id res chain seq x y z
N MET A 1 9.29 33.12 12.89
CA MET A 1 7.82 33.17 12.97
C MET A 1 7.33 31.74 13.02
N SER A 2 6.99 31.26 14.22
CA SER A 2 6.47 29.90 14.40
C SER A 2 5.06 29.86 13.83
N ASN A 3 4.89 29.25 12.65
CA ASN A 3 3.57 28.87 12.15
C ASN A 3 3.09 27.76 13.07
N THR A 4 2.37 28.13 14.12
CA THR A 4 1.61 27.19 14.95
C THR A 4 0.41 26.75 14.10
N THR A 5 0.66 25.81 13.18
CA THR A 5 -0.41 25.11 12.46
C THR A 5 -1.29 24.48 13.53
N LYS A 6 -2.53 24.96 13.67
CA LYS A 6 -3.48 24.41 14.64
C LYS A 6 -3.60 22.91 14.38
N ARG A 7 -3.16 22.08 15.33
CA ARG A 7 -3.34 20.62 15.26
C ARG A 7 -4.82 20.33 14.98
N LYS A 8 -5.10 19.63 13.89
CA LYS A 8 -6.47 19.29 13.50
C LYS A 8 -6.91 18.17 14.43
N THR A 9 -7.90 18.42 15.27
CA THR A 9 -8.56 17.34 16.01
C THR A 9 -9.59 16.70 15.09
N PHE A 10 -9.55 15.39 14.96
CA PHE A 10 -10.54 14.63 14.20
C PHE A 10 -11.70 14.22 15.11
N ASP A 11 -12.92 14.50 14.68
CA ASP A 11 -14.13 14.19 15.46
C ASP A 11 -14.54 12.72 15.27
N THR A 12 -14.18 12.11 14.13
CA THR A 12 -14.47 10.71 13.83
C THR A 12 -13.25 9.93 13.34
N TRP A 13 -13.28 8.61 13.56
CA TRP A 13 -12.26 7.69 13.05
C TRP A 13 -12.23 7.60 11.52
N GLN A 14 -13.37 7.81 10.87
CA GLN A 14 -13.48 7.81 9.42
C GLN A 14 -12.74 9.02 8.82
N GLU A 15 -13.00 10.24 9.32
CA GLU A 15 -12.31 11.46 8.85
C GLU A 15 -10.80 11.36 9.02
N TRP A 16 -10.35 10.82 10.16
CA TRP A 16 -8.94 10.60 10.41
C TRP A 16 -8.33 9.60 9.42
N HIS A 17 -9.02 8.48 9.16
CA HIS A 17 -8.55 7.45 8.24
C HIS A 17 -8.53 7.92 6.78
N GLU A 18 -9.51 8.71 6.36
CA GLU A 18 -9.54 9.33 5.02
C GLU A 18 -8.38 10.33 4.84
N ALA A 19 -8.12 11.18 5.85
CA ALA A 19 -6.98 12.09 5.83
C ALA A 19 -5.64 11.33 5.75
N MET A 20 -5.49 10.26 6.52
CA MET A 20 -4.32 9.38 6.46
C MET A 20 -4.13 8.71 5.11
N ASN A 21 -5.19 8.17 4.52
CA ASN A 21 -5.12 7.53 3.21
C ASN A 21 -4.79 8.55 2.12
N THR A 22 -5.32 9.76 2.20
CA THR A 22 -5.00 10.85 1.29
C THR A 22 -3.51 11.17 1.35
N LYS A 23 -2.96 11.40 2.55
CA LYS A 23 -1.53 11.69 2.73
C LYS A 23 -0.61 10.53 2.37
N ARG A 24 -1.00 9.28 2.65
CA ARG A 24 -0.27 8.10 2.19
C ARG A 24 -0.33 7.95 0.66
N GLY A 25 -1.44 8.35 0.04
CA GLY A 25 -1.58 8.46 -1.41
C GLY A 25 -0.63 9.50 -1.99
N GLU A 26 -0.63 10.72 -1.47
CA GLU A 26 0.31 11.78 -1.87
C GLU A 26 1.77 11.32 -1.72
N LEU A 27 2.10 10.60 -0.64
CA LEU A 27 3.44 10.02 -0.43
C LEU A 27 3.80 8.99 -1.51
N ALA A 28 2.86 8.14 -1.91
CA ALA A 28 3.04 7.15 -2.96
C ALA A 28 3.12 7.77 -4.37
N GLU A 29 2.55 8.95 -4.57
CA GLU A 29 2.61 9.72 -5.81
C GLU A 29 3.97 10.38 -6.04
N ILE A 30 4.79 10.56 -4.99
CA ILE A 30 6.20 11.00 -5.13
C ILE A 30 7.01 9.86 -5.76
N LYS A 31 6.93 9.78 -7.09
CA LYS A 31 7.66 8.85 -7.94
C LYS A 31 8.98 9.46 -8.41
N GLY A 32 9.88 8.63 -8.95
CA GLY A 32 11.12 9.10 -9.57
C GLY A 32 12.34 9.22 -8.65
N VAL A 33 12.24 8.90 -7.36
CA VAL A 33 13.42 8.85 -6.47
C VAL A 33 14.44 7.81 -6.94
N GLY A 34 13.97 6.64 -7.37
CA GLY A 34 14.81 5.57 -7.92
C GLY A 34 15.49 6.01 -9.22
N GLU A 35 14.72 6.55 -10.17
CA GLU A 35 15.22 7.04 -11.46
C GLU A 35 16.25 8.17 -11.30
N ALA A 36 16.00 9.14 -10.41
CA ALA A 36 16.93 10.22 -10.12
C ALA A 36 18.22 9.70 -9.46
N ARG A 37 18.12 8.70 -8.57
CA ARG A 37 19.29 8.05 -7.97
C ARG A 37 20.10 7.30 -9.03
N GLU A 38 19.46 6.50 -9.87
CA GLU A 38 20.13 5.75 -10.94
C GLU A 38 20.81 6.70 -11.94
N LEU A 39 20.17 7.80 -12.29
CA LEU A 39 20.75 8.82 -13.18
C LEU A 39 21.97 9.47 -12.55
N ARG A 40 21.89 9.83 -11.27
CA ARG A 40 23.02 10.39 -10.50
C ARG A 40 24.18 9.41 -10.43
N ASP A 41 23.90 8.14 -10.09
CA ASP A 41 24.93 7.11 -9.94
C ASP A 41 25.57 6.77 -11.31
N ARG A 42 24.78 6.76 -12.39
CA ARG A 42 25.29 6.62 -13.77
C ARG A 42 26.17 7.79 -14.19
N ALA A 43 25.75 9.03 -13.88
CA ALA A 43 26.55 10.22 -14.16
C ALA A 43 27.86 10.19 -13.36
N CYS A 44 27.80 9.80 -12.10
CA CYS A 44 28.96 9.63 -11.22
C CYS A 44 29.95 8.58 -11.77
N GLY A 45 29.49 7.38 -12.13
CA GLY A 45 30.35 6.36 -12.73
C GLY A 45 30.94 6.80 -14.08
N GLY A 46 30.19 7.62 -14.85
CA GLY A 46 30.70 8.25 -16.06
C GLY A 46 31.82 9.26 -15.79
N LEU A 47 31.67 10.09 -14.75
CA LEU A 47 32.68 11.07 -14.33
C LEU A 47 33.95 10.36 -13.85
N GLU A 48 33.80 9.32 -13.03
CA GLU A 48 34.89 8.47 -12.56
C GLU A 48 35.67 7.87 -13.74
N HIS A 49 34.95 7.30 -14.72
CA HIS A 49 35.57 6.76 -15.92
C HIS A 49 36.35 7.83 -16.70
N ALA A 50 35.77 9.02 -16.88
CA ALA A 50 36.43 10.12 -17.58
C ALA A 50 37.70 10.60 -16.87
N ILE A 51 37.70 10.63 -15.52
CA ILE A 51 38.88 10.93 -14.71
C ILE A 51 39.96 9.86 -14.88
N ARG A 52 39.59 8.57 -14.80
CA ARG A 52 40.53 7.45 -15.00
C ARG A 52 41.17 7.47 -16.39
N GLU A 53 40.36 7.72 -17.43
CA GLU A 53 40.87 7.87 -18.80
C GLU A 53 41.82 9.07 -18.92
N ALA A 54 41.53 10.19 -18.25
CA ALA A 54 42.44 11.33 -18.20
C ALA A 54 43.77 11.00 -17.51
N ASN A 55 43.75 10.28 -16.39
CA ASN A 55 44.95 9.85 -15.68
C ASN A 55 45.83 8.90 -16.51
N GLY A 56 45.24 8.02 -17.30
CA GLY A 56 45.96 7.04 -18.13
C GLY A 56 46.31 7.53 -19.53
N SER A 57 45.92 8.74 -19.91
CA SER A 57 46.06 9.23 -21.29
C SER A 57 47.47 9.72 -21.59
N GLN A 58 48.06 9.22 -22.68
CA GLN A 58 49.30 9.75 -23.26
C GLN A 58 49.19 11.21 -23.75
N HIS A 59 47.97 11.74 -23.89
CA HIS A 59 47.71 13.11 -24.35
C HIS A 59 47.75 14.13 -23.19
N LEU A 60 47.75 13.65 -21.94
CA LEU A 60 47.98 14.43 -20.74
C LEU A 60 49.31 13.98 -20.12
N SER A 61 50.19 14.93 -19.79
CA SER A 61 51.42 14.54 -19.08
C SER A 61 51.06 14.10 -17.66
N ALA A 62 51.76 13.10 -17.12
CA ALA A 62 51.60 12.69 -15.72
C ALA A 62 51.84 13.85 -14.73
N ASN A 63 52.62 14.86 -15.13
CA ASN A 63 52.83 16.10 -14.36
C ASN A 63 51.67 17.10 -14.49
N THR A 64 50.75 16.92 -15.44
CA THR A 64 49.60 17.80 -15.68
C THR A 64 48.40 17.38 -14.85
N TYR A 65 48.15 16.09 -14.70
CA TYR A 65 47.02 15.59 -13.93
C TYR A 65 47.27 14.15 -13.44
N HIS A 66 47.09 13.93 -12.14
CA HIS A 66 47.13 12.61 -11.55
C HIS A 66 46.21 12.55 -10.33
N TYR A 67 45.19 11.71 -10.41
CA TYR A 67 44.28 11.41 -9.31
C TYR A 67 44.20 9.90 -9.09
N THR A 68 44.27 9.44 -7.84
CA THR A 68 44.19 8.01 -7.50
C THR A 68 42.92 7.74 -6.73
N PHE A 69 42.09 6.82 -7.24
CA PHE A 69 40.90 6.34 -6.55
C PHE A 69 41.28 5.32 -5.47
N GLN A 70 40.75 5.51 -4.27
CA GLN A 70 40.86 4.65 -3.09
C GLN A 70 39.68 3.67 -2.98
N GLY A 71 38.58 3.92 -3.71
CA GLY A 71 37.42 3.03 -3.82
C GLY A 71 36.29 3.33 -2.84
N ASP A 72 36.46 4.32 -1.98
CA ASP A 72 35.48 4.83 -1.01
C ASP A 72 35.06 6.28 -1.31
N GLU A 73 35.39 6.79 -2.50
CA GLU A 73 35.03 8.14 -2.90
C GLU A 73 33.52 8.36 -2.90
N THR A 74 33.11 9.45 -2.25
CA THR A 74 31.73 9.92 -2.33
C THR A 74 31.43 10.46 -3.74
N PRO A 75 30.17 10.38 -4.21
CA PRO A 75 29.77 10.96 -5.48
C PRO A 75 30.14 12.45 -5.62
N GLU A 76 30.08 13.18 -4.51
CA GLU A 76 30.44 14.59 -4.42
C GLU A 76 31.95 14.81 -4.61
N ALA A 77 32.80 13.94 -4.05
CA ALA A 77 34.25 14.00 -4.27
C ALA A 77 34.62 13.73 -5.73
N ILE A 78 33.95 12.77 -6.38
CA ILE A 78 34.13 12.46 -7.81
C ILE A 78 33.72 13.67 -8.67
N ARG A 79 32.61 14.33 -8.33
CA ARG A 79 32.13 15.53 -9.01
C ARG A 79 33.06 16.72 -8.84
N GLU A 80 33.62 16.91 -7.65
CA GLU A 80 34.60 17.96 -7.36
C GLU A 80 35.88 17.75 -8.19
N GLU A 81 36.38 16.53 -8.21
CA GLU A 81 37.60 16.17 -8.94
C GLU A 81 37.43 16.33 -10.45
N ALA A 82 36.29 15.90 -11.01
CA ALA A 82 35.94 16.18 -12.39
C ALA A 82 35.91 17.69 -12.70
N GLY A 83 35.45 18.50 -11.73
CA GLY A 83 35.49 19.96 -11.79
C GLY A 83 36.92 20.53 -11.85
N ARG A 84 37.88 19.92 -11.14
CA ARG A 84 39.30 20.30 -11.17
C ARG A 84 40.00 19.94 -12.49
N LEU A 85 39.56 18.86 -13.15
CA LEU A 85 40.11 18.43 -14.43
C LEU A 85 39.74 19.40 -15.59
N VAL A 86 38.56 20.02 -15.56
CA VAL A 86 38.09 20.92 -16.63
C VAL A 86 39.04 22.11 -16.90
N PRO A 87 39.49 22.89 -15.90
CA PRO A 87 40.49 23.94 -16.09
C PRO A 87 41.81 23.45 -16.70
N LEU A 88 42.26 22.26 -16.31
CA LEU A 88 43.50 21.67 -16.82
C LEU A 88 43.36 21.30 -18.30
N LEU A 89 42.22 20.72 -18.70
CA LEU A 89 41.91 20.45 -20.10
C LEU A 89 41.84 21.73 -20.94
N LYS A 90 41.25 22.81 -20.40
CA LYS A 90 41.25 24.13 -21.05
C LYS A 90 42.67 24.67 -21.25
N GLN A 91 43.54 24.53 -20.24
CA GLN A 91 44.94 24.94 -20.35
C GLN A 91 45.69 24.13 -21.41
N VAL A 92 45.44 22.82 -21.51
CA VAL A 92 46.00 21.95 -22.56
C VAL A 92 45.55 22.40 -23.94
N MET A 93 44.27 22.75 -24.12
CA MET A 93 43.77 23.28 -25.39
C MET A 93 44.37 24.64 -25.74
N ALA A 94 44.57 25.52 -24.75
CA ALA A 94 45.16 26.85 -24.96
C ALA A 94 46.67 26.81 -25.29
N THR A 95 47.39 25.81 -24.77
CA THR A 95 48.85 25.65 -24.97
C THR A 95 49.22 24.71 -26.12
N THR A 96 48.26 23.92 -26.62
CA THR A 96 48.47 23.03 -27.75
C THR A 96 48.02 23.71 -29.04
N ASP A 97 48.95 23.95 -29.97
CA ASP A 97 48.58 24.38 -31.32
C ASP A 97 47.83 23.25 -32.05
N ARG A 98 46.57 23.50 -32.39
CA ARG A 98 45.68 22.56 -33.09
C ARG A 98 46.28 22.04 -34.39
N LYS A 99 47.14 22.82 -35.07
CA LYS A 99 47.79 22.39 -36.31
C LYS A 99 48.99 21.48 -36.08
N MET A 100 49.69 21.64 -34.95
CA MET A 100 50.89 20.87 -34.61
C MET A 100 50.58 19.56 -33.87
N ASN A 101 49.53 19.52 -33.06
CA ASN A 101 49.10 18.31 -32.36
C ASN A 101 47.57 18.22 -32.26
N PRO A 102 46.88 17.91 -33.38
CA PRO A 102 45.43 17.87 -33.43
C PRO A 102 44.83 16.80 -32.50
N ALA A 103 45.47 15.63 -32.38
CA ALA A 103 44.99 14.55 -31.53
C ALA A 103 44.92 14.93 -30.05
N ARG A 104 45.92 15.68 -29.54
CA ARG A 104 45.92 16.16 -28.16
C ARG A 104 44.85 17.23 -27.92
N TYR A 105 44.64 18.13 -28.88
CA TYR A 105 43.60 19.15 -28.80
C TYR A 105 42.20 18.51 -28.83
N GLU A 106 41.94 17.58 -29.75
CA GLU A 106 40.67 16.87 -29.89
C GLU A 106 40.35 16.01 -28.68
N TYR A 107 41.35 15.31 -28.13
CA TYR A 107 41.22 14.56 -26.88
C TYR A 107 40.77 15.48 -25.73
N ALA A 108 41.46 16.61 -25.52
CA ALA A 108 41.15 17.54 -24.44
C ALA A 108 39.76 18.17 -24.62
N ALA A 109 39.38 18.53 -25.85
CA ALA A 109 38.06 19.06 -26.17
C ALA A 109 36.95 18.03 -25.90
N SER A 110 37.09 16.81 -26.41
CA SER A 110 36.09 15.73 -26.23
C SER A 110 35.94 15.32 -24.77
N ARG A 111 37.04 15.25 -24.01
CA ARG A 111 36.96 14.93 -22.57
C ARG A 111 36.34 16.05 -21.76
N MET A 112 36.65 17.30 -22.09
CA MET A 112 36.04 18.45 -21.43
C MET A 112 34.53 18.47 -21.66
N GLU A 113 34.09 18.29 -22.90
CA GLU A 113 32.68 18.19 -23.27
C GLU A 113 32.00 17.06 -22.50
N ARG A 114 32.59 15.86 -22.50
CA ARG A 114 32.05 14.71 -21.78
C ARG A 114 31.92 14.92 -20.27
N ILE A 115 32.92 15.53 -19.63
CA ILE A 115 32.90 15.85 -18.20
C ILE A 115 31.83 16.91 -17.90
N GLN A 116 31.67 17.90 -18.77
CA GLN A 116 30.66 18.95 -18.60
C GLN A 116 29.24 18.40 -18.74
N GLU A 117 28.99 17.54 -19.73
CA GLU A 117 27.70 16.84 -19.90
C GLU A 117 27.37 15.99 -18.67
N LEU A 118 28.28 15.11 -18.26
CA LEU A 118 28.08 14.23 -17.11
C LEU A 118 27.97 15.01 -15.80
N GLY A 119 28.71 16.12 -15.66
CA GLY A 119 28.61 17.02 -14.52
C GLY A 119 27.24 17.69 -14.45
N ALA A 120 26.72 18.18 -15.57
CA ALA A 120 25.38 18.75 -15.64
C ALA A 120 24.30 17.71 -15.34
N MET A 121 24.42 16.49 -15.87
CA MET A 121 23.52 15.37 -15.55
C MET A 121 23.56 15.00 -14.06
N PHE A 122 24.76 14.99 -13.46
CA PHE A 122 24.95 14.71 -12.04
C PHE A 122 24.29 15.79 -11.16
N ASP A 123 24.53 17.06 -11.49
CA ASP A 123 24.00 18.21 -10.74
C ASP A 123 22.46 18.24 -10.82
N ASP A 124 21.88 18.06 -12.00
CA ASP A 124 20.42 18.02 -12.21
C ASP A 124 19.75 16.83 -11.49
N ALA A 125 20.35 15.65 -11.57
CA ALA A 125 19.86 14.46 -10.86
C ALA A 125 19.95 14.63 -9.34
N THR A 126 21.00 15.30 -8.84
CA THR A 126 21.17 15.60 -7.41
C THR A 126 20.11 16.58 -6.92
N VAL A 127 19.92 17.70 -7.61
CA VAL A 127 18.86 18.69 -7.29
C VAL A 127 17.47 18.04 -7.31
N THR A 128 17.21 17.20 -8.31
CA THR A 128 15.95 16.47 -8.42
C THR A 128 15.74 15.51 -7.25
N LEU A 129 16.78 14.76 -6.88
CA LEU A 129 16.74 13.83 -5.76
C LEU A 129 16.55 14.55 -4.43
N GLU A 130 17.21 15.68 -4.20
CA GLU A 130 17.02 16.53 -3.03
C GLU A 130 15.60 17.07 -2.92
N ARG A 131 15.05 17.57 -4.04
CA ARG A 131 13.66 18.05 -4.10
C ARG A 131 12.67 16.95 -3.77
N LEU A 132 12.81 15.77 -4.38
CA LEU A 132 11.92 14.62 -4.16
C LEU A 132 12.05 14.10 -2.72
N ASN A 133 13.26 14.00 -2.18
CA ASN A 133 13.47 13.57 -0.79
C ASN A 133 12.92 14.58 0.20
N SER A 134 13.04 15.88 -0.07
CA SER A 134 12.49 16.93 0.78
C SER A 134 10.97 16.90 0.79
N ALA A 135 10.35 16.75 -0.39
CA ALA A 135 8.90 16.55 -0.49
C ALA A 135 8.45 15.29 0.25
N ARG A 136 9.17 14.17 0.08
CA ARG A 136 8.88 12.91 0.76
C ARG A 136 8.98 13.06 2.28
N LYS A 137 10.03 13.72 2.79
CA LYS A 137 10.20 13.98 4.22
C LYS A 137 9.10 14.89 4.78
N ALA A 138 8.68 15.91 4.03
CA ALA A 138 7.60 16.80 4.45
C ALA A 138 6.28 16.03 4.59
N ILE A 139 5.89 15.24 3.57
CA ILE A 139 4.67 14.42 3.65
C ILE A 139 4.79 13.34 4.72
N GLN A 140 5.97 12.73 4.89
CA GLN A 140 6.20 11.74 5.96
C GLN A 140 5.98 12.36 7.35
N ALA A 141 6.50 13.58 7.59
CA ALA A 141 6.27 14.29 8.84
C ALA A 141 4.80 14.65 9.05
N GLU A 142 4.07 15.00 7.98
CA GLU A 142 2.61 15.21 8.05
C GLU A 142 1.86 13.92 8.38
N VAL A 143 2.27 12.78 7.81
CA VAL A 143 1.69 11.46 8.13
C VAL A 143 1.93 11.12 9.60
N GLU A 144 3.13 11.37 10.12
CA GLU A 144 3.47 11.15 11.54
C GLU A 144 2.64 12.06 12.47
N ASP A 145 2.49 13.34 12.14
CA ASP A 145 1.64 14.27 12.92
C ASP A 145 0.16 13.87 12.88
N LEU A 146 -0.34 13.39 11.73
CA LEU A 146 -1.68 12.82 11.64
C LEU A 146 -1.82 11.55 12.49
N GLU A 147 -0.80 10.69 12.54
CA GLU A 147 -0.84 9.49 13.39
C GLU A 147 -0.97 9.82 14.88
N GLU A 148 -0.33 10.88 15.36
CA GLU A 148 -0.50 11.40 16.73
C GLU A 148 -1.89 11.99 16.99
N GLN A 149 -2.56 12.49 15.96
CA GLN A 149 -3.90 13.10 16.03
C GLN A 149 -5.03 12.08 15.93
N ALA A 150 -4.72 10.79 15.96
CA ALA A 150 -5.70 9.73 15.98
C ALA A 150 -6.73 9.93 17.11
N PRO A 151 -8.04 9.79 16.84
CA PRO A 151 -9.03 9.75 17.90
C PRO A 151 -8.66 8.68 18.92
N LYS A 152 -8.99 8.89 20.20
CA LYS A 152 -8.76 7.84 21.21
C LYS A 152 -9.67 6.66 20.91
N ALA A 153 -9.10 5.49 20.66
CA ALA A 153 -9.90 4.27 20.58
C ALA A 153 -10.16 3.76 22.00
N SER A 154 -11.44 3.63 22.33
CA SER A 154 -11.91 2.97 23.55
C SER A 154 -12.61 1.67 23.19
N ALA A 155 -12.86 0.80 24.19
CA ALA A 155 -13.67 -0.40 23.99
C ALA A 155 -15.06 -0.06 23.42
N SER A 156 -15.70 1.01 23.90
CA SER A 156 -16.98 1.49 23.37
C SER A 156 -16.88 1.88 21.90
N THR A 157 -15.83 2.62 21.52
CA THR A 157 -15.62 3.05 20.14
C THR A 157 -15.39 1.87 19.19
N LEU A 158 -14.71 0.82 19.65
CA LEU A 158 -14.56 -0.41 18.88
C LEU A 158 -15.88 -1.16 18.72
N ASP A 159 -16.71 -1.19 19.76
CA ASP A 159 -18.03 -1.81 19.69
C ASP A 159 -18.96 -1.04 18.74
N ASP A 160 -18.90 0.29 18.75
CA ASP A 160 -19.66 1.14 17.82
C ASP A 160 -19.23 0.92 16.37
N LEU A 161 -17.91 0.96 16.09
CA LEU A 161 -17.37 0.66 14.75
C LEU A 161 -17.67 -0.77 14.28
N ARG A 162 -17.73 -1.73 15.21
CA ARG A 162 -18.13 -3.10 14.90
C ARG A 162 -19.60 -3.18 14.50
N ARG A 163 -20.49 -2.54 15.27
CA ARG A 163 -21.93 -2.46 14.94
C ARG A 163 -22.16 -1.77 13.60
N GLU A 164 -21.39 -0.72 13.32
CA GLU A 164 -21.44 -0.03 12.03
C GLU A 164 -20.99 -0.95 10.88
N ALA A 165 -19.93 -1.75 11.08
CA ALA A 165 -19.48 -2.73 10.10
C ALA A 165 -20.54 -3.82 9.84
N ASP A 166 -21.17 -4.33 10.91
CA ASP A 166 -22.25 -5.31 10.83
C ASP A 166 -23.47 -4.72 10.08
N ALA A 167 -23.86 -3.48 10.40
CA ALA A 167 -24.96 -2.79 9.74
C ALA A 167 -24.69 -2.51 8.25
N ALA A 168 -23.45 -2.13 7.90
CA ALA A 168 -23.03 -1.93 6.51
C ALA A 168 -23.02 -3.25 5.72
N GLU A 169 -22.66 -4.36 6.37
CA GLU A 169 -22.70 -5.70 5.79
C GLU A 169 -24.13 -6.15 5.51
N GLU A 170 -25.04 -5.97 6.47
CA GLU A 170 -26.46 -6.22 6.30
C GLU A 170 -27.08 -5.39 5.16
N GLU A 171 -26.74 -4.10 5.06
CA GLU A 171 -27.26 -3.25 3.98
C GLU A 171 -26.81 -3.73 2.59
N ARG A 172 -25.51 -4.05 2.45
CA ARG A 172 -24.96 -4.63 1.23
C ARG A 172 -25.68 -5.93 0.85
N ASP A 173 -25.92 -6.82 1.82
CA ASP A 173 -26.62 -8.08 1.59
C ASP A 173 -28.09 -7.87 1.19
N ARG A 174 -28.79 -6.92 1.85
CA ARG A 174 -30.16 -6.54 1.47
C ARG A 174 -30.24 -6.04 0.03
N ILE A 175 -29.33 -5.16 -0.38
CA ILE A 175 -29.28 -4.63 -1.75
C ILE A 175 -28.94 -5.75 -2.75
N ALA A 176 -27.98 -6.62 -2.44
CA ALA A 176 -27.61 -7.74 -3.29
C ALA A 176 -28.78 -8.71 -3.52
N VAL A 177 -29.57 -9.00 -2.47
CA VAL A 177 -30.80 -9.81 -2.59
C VAL A 177 -31.85 -9.08 -3.45
N ALA A 178 -32.06 -7.79 -3.23
CA ALA A 178 -32.99 -7.00 -4.04
C ALA A 178 -32.60 -7.00 -5.52
N LEU A 179 -31.31 -6.85 -5.83
CA LEU A 179 -30.79 -6.89 -7.20
C LEU A 179 -31.03 -8.26 -7.84
N ARG A 180 -30.70 -9.35 -7.14
CA ARG A 180 -30.92 -10.72 -7.63
C ARG A 180 -32.40 -11.00 -7.93
N ASN A 181 -33.32 -10.44 -7.14
CA ASN A 181 -34.76 -10.60 -7.38
C ASN A 181 -35.22 -9.87 -8.66
N VAL A 182 -34.65 -8.69 -8.96
CA VAL A 182 -34.96 -7.93 -10.17
C VAL A 182 -34.37 -8.56 -11.43
N GLU A 183 -33.24 -9.26 -11.34
CA GLU A 183 -32.56 -9.90 -12.47
C GLU A 183 -33.29 -11.13 -13.05
N ARG A 184 -34.32 -11.65 -12.37
CA ARG A 184 -34.94 -12.93 -12.72
C ARG A 184 -36.11 -12.82 -13.73
N ASP A 185 -36.59 -11.62 -14.03
CA ASP A 185 -37.90 -11.38 -14.66
C ASP A 185 -37.90 -10.91 -16.13
N ASP A 186 -37.02 -11.45 -16.98
CA ASP A 186 -37.05 -11.15 -18.44
C ASP A 186 -38.08 -12.00 -19.22
N GLY A 187 -38.71 -12.98 -18.56
CA GLY A 187 -39.68 -13.89 -19.16
C GLY A 187 -40.92 -13.22 -19.79
N PRO A 188 -41.58 -12.27 -19.12
CA PRO A 188 -42.80 -11.61 -19.62
C PRO A 188 -42.58 -10.84 -20.93
N LEU A 189 -41.49 -10.08 -21.05
CA LEU A 189 -41.19 -9.32 -22.28
C LEU A 189 -40.98 -10.26 -23.47
N ARG A 190 -40.23 -11.36 -23.27
CA ARG A 190 -39.98 -12.33 -24.34
C ARG A 190 -41.26 -13.02 -24.80
N LEU A 191 -42.14 -13.39 -23.86
CA LEU A 191 -43.46 -13.95 -24.18
C LEU A 191 -44.33 -12.96 -24.96
N ALA A 192 -44.30 -11.67 -24.60
CA ALA A 192 -45.04 -10.64 -25.32
C ALA A 192 -44.48 -10.39 -26.74
N GLN A 193 -43.16 -10.46 -26.93
CA GLN A 193 -42.53 -10.38 -28.26
C GLN A 193 -42.92 -11.55 -29.15
N ASP A 194 -42.87 -12.79 -28.62
CA ASP A 194 -43.27 -13.98 -29.37
C ASP A 194 -44.78 -13.94 -29.71
N ALA A 195 -45.63 -13.48 -28.79
CA ALA A 195 -47.07 -13.33 -29.02
C ALA A 195 -47.40 -12.26 -30.08
N GLU A 196 -46.66 -11.14 -30.10
CA GLU A 196 -46.82 -10.09 -31.11
C GLU A 196 -46.38 -10.58 -32.49
N ARG A 197 -45.23 -11.26 -32.59
CA ARG A 197 -44.76 -11.86 -33.85
C ARG A 197 -45.81 -12.83 -34.42
N THR A 198 -46.30 -13.78 -33.61
CA THR A 198 -47.30 -14.75 -34.06
C THR A 198 -48.63 -14.08 -34.42
N ALA A 199 -49.03 -13.01 -33.74
CA ALA A 199 -50.26 -12.28 -34.08
C ALA A 199 -50.11 -11.48 -35.38
N SER A 200 -48.93 -10.92 -35.65
CA SER A 200 -48.62 -10.24 -36.92
C SER A 200 -48.57 -11.21 -38.09
N GLU A 201 -47.91 -12.35 -37.94
CA GLU A 201 -47.86 -13.40 -38.98
C GLU A 201 -49.27 -13.87 -39.38
N ARG A 202 -50.17 -14.04 -38.40
CA ARG A 202 -51.58 -14.39 -38.66
C ARG A 202 -52.37 -13.29 -39.35
N LEU A 203 -52.04 -12.03 -39.09
CA LEU A 203 -52.64 -10.90 -39.80
C LEU A 203 -52.18 -10.89 -41.25
N ASP A 204 -50.88 -11.04 -41.50
CA ASP A 204 -50.30 -11.08 -42.85
C ASP A 204 -50.89 -12.25 -43.66
N GLU A 205 -51.05 -13.42 -43.03
CA GLU A 205 -51.67 -14.60 -43.65
C GLU A 205 -53.15 -14.35 -43.97
N ALA A 206 -53.93 -13.78 -43.04
CA ALA A 206 -55.34 -13.45 -43.28
C ALA A 206 -55.51 -12.39 -44.38
N GLU A 207 -54.64 -11.37 -44.44
CA GLU A 207 -54.65 -10.36 -45.49
C GLU A 207 -54.26 -10.94 -46.85
N ALA A 208 -53.28 -11.86 -46.90
CA ALA A 208 -52.91 -12.58 -48.12
C ALA A 208 -54.04 -13.48 -48.63
N LEU A 209 -54.69 -14.25 -47.73
CA LEU A 209 -55.84 -15.10 -48.07
C LEU A 209 -57.03 -14.27 -48.54
N ALA A 210 -57.28 -13.11 -47.93
CA ALA A 210 -58.33 -12.19 -48.38
C ALA A 210 -58.02 -11.60 -49.76
N ALA A 211 -56.75 -11.32 -50.07
CA ALA A 211 -56.33 -10.80 -51.37
C ALA A 211 -56.53 -11.80 -52.52
N ILE A 212 -56.45 -13.11 -52.25
CA ILE A 212 -56.75 -14.18 -53.22
C ILE A 212 -58.23 -14.61 -53.19
N GLY A 213 -59.04 -14.02 -52.31
CA GLY A 213 -60.49 -14.29 -52.19
C GLY A 213 -60.85 -15.54 -51.40
N GLU A 214 -59.91 -16.12 -50.64
CA GLU A 214 -60.10 -17.34 -49.86
C GLU A 214 -60.48 -17.08 -48.39
N ALA A 215 -60.25 -15.88 -47.86
CA ALA A 215 -60.67 -15.48 -46.50
C ALA A 215 -61.79 -14.43 -46.54
N ASP A 216 -62.65 -14.44 -45.51
CA ASP A 216 -63.73 -13.47 -45.37
C ASP A 216 -63.29 -12.20 -44.60
N GLY A 217 -64.04 -11.12 -44.75
CA GLY A 217 -63.73 -9.85 -44.07
C GLY A 217 -63.82 -9.92 -42.54
N SER A 218 -64.40 -10.98 -41.97
CA SER A 218 -64.49 -11.19 -40.53
C SER A 218 -63.20 -11.79 -39.97
N GLU A 219 -62.54 -12.68 -40.71
CA GLU A 219 -61.23 -13.29 -40.37
C GLU A 219 -60.12 -12.24 -40.33
N VAL A 220 -60.05 -11.37 -41.35
CA VAL A 220 -59.09 -10.25 -41.36
C VAL A 220 -59.33 -9.30 -40.19
N LYS A 221 -60.60 -9.00 -39.87
CA LYS A 221 -60.95 -8.12 -38.76
C LYS A 221 -60.56 -8.73 -37.41
N ALA A 222 -60.74 -10.04 -37.24
CA ALA A 222 -60.35 -10.76 -36.03
C ALA A 222 -58.81 -10.82 -35.87
N ALA A 223 -58.09 -11.12 -36.96
CA ALA A 223 -56.62 -11.13 -36.97
C ALA A 223 -56.05 -9.74 -36.64
N LYS A 224 -56.63 -8.67 -37.21
CA LYS A 224 -56.22 -7.28 -36.94
C LYS A 224 -56.45 -6.88 -35.48
N ALA A 225 -57.58 -7.28 -34.90
CA ALA A 225 -57.85 -7.05 -33.48
C ALA A 225 -56.86 -7.83 -32.58
N GLY A 226 -56.51 -9.06 -32.96
CA GLY A 226 -55.50 -9.88 -32.29
C GLY A 226 -54.10 -9.24 -32.31
N ALA A 227 -53.64 -8.81 -33.49
CA ALA A 227 -52.37 -8.12 -33.65
C ALA A 227 -52.31 -6.81 -32.85
N SER A 228 -53.39 -5.99 -32.88
CA SER A 228 -53.47 -4.76 -32.09
C SER A 228 -53.40 -5.01 -30.57
N LYS A 229 -54.06 -6.07 -30.08
CA LYS A 229 -53.99 -6.46 -28.66
C LYS A 229 -52.60 -6.96 -28.27
N ALA A 230 -51.93 -7.71 -29.13
CA ALA A 230 -50.57 -8.18 -28.87
C ALA A 230 -49.57 -7.01 -28.87
N ALA A 231 -49.69 -6.07 -29.80
CA ALA A 231 -48.85 -4.87 -29.87
C ALA A 231 -49.01 -3.97 -28.62
N THR A 232 -50.24 -3.76 -28.15
CA THR A 232 -50.48 -2.98 -26.91
C THR A 232 -49.93 -3.68 -25.66
N THR A 233 -50.00 -5.02 -25.62
CA THR A 233 -49.40 -5.81 -24.54
C THR A 233 -47.87 -5.70 -24.57
N LEU A 234 -47.26 -5.84 -25.76
CA LEU A 234 -45.82 -5.69 -25.93
C LEU A 234 -45.32 -4.30 -25.52
N GLU A 235 -46.04 -3.23 -25.87
CA GLU A 235 -45.63 -1.88 -25.48
C GLU A 235 -45.69 -1.68 -23.96
N LYS A 236 -46.71 -2.22 -23.29
CA LYS A 236 -46.79 -2.22 -21.82
C LYS A 236 -45.62 -2.96 -21.19
N GLU A 237 -45.31 -4.17 -21.65
CA GLU A 237 -44.19 -4.97 -21.15
C GLU A 237 -42.83 -4.31 -21.44
N ARG A 238 -42.68 -3.61 -22.57
CA ARG A 238 -41.48 -2.80 -22.87
C ARG A 238 -41.30 -1.66 -21.88
N GLU A 239 -42.39 -0.97 -21.51
CA GLU A 239 -42.33 0.10 -20.52
C GLU A 239 -41.96 -0.44 -19.13
N GLU A 240 -42.56 -1.56 -18.71
CA GLU A 240 -42.22 -2.24 -17.46
C GLU A 240 -40.76 -2.72 -17.45
N HIS A 241 -40.28 -3.32 -18.53
CA HIS A 241 -38.88 -3.71 -18.68
C HIS A 241 -37.92 -2.52 -18.55
N ARG A 242 -38.21 -1.38 -19.21
CA ARG A 242 -37.37 -0.16 -19.05
C ARG A 242 -37.33 0.34 -17.60
N LYS A 243 -38.45 0.24 -16.87
CA LYS A 243 -38.49 0.57 -15.44
C LYS A 243 -37.64 -0.39 -14.61
N LEU A 244 -37.71 -1.69 -14.90
CA LEU A 244 -36.88 -2.71 -14.26
C LEU A 244 -35.38 -2.51 -14.54
N GLU A 245 -35.00 -2.23 -15.78
CA GLU A 245 -33.61 -1.91 -16.14
C GLU A 245 -33.08 -0.65 -15.44
N ALA A 246 -33.91 0.38 -15.31
CA ALA A 246 -33.56 1.58 -14.56
C ALA A 246 -33.39 1.27 -13.07
N ALA A 247 -34.31 0.49 -12.48
CA ALA A 247 -34.21 0.03 -11.10
C ALA A 247 -32.96 -0.83 -10.86
N ARG A 248 -32.64 -1.75 -11.79
CA ARG A 248 -31.44 -2.59 -11.75
C ARG A 248 -30.17 -1.76 -11.74
N ARG A 249 -30.03 -0.79 -12.65
CA ARG A 249 -28.87 0.13 -12.67
C ARG A 249 -28.78 0.96 -11.39
N GLY A 250 -29.92 1.40 -10.85
CA GLY A 250 -29.97 2.12 -9.57
C GLY A 250 -29.51 1.26 -8.40
N LEU A 251 -29.95 0.00 -8.33
CA LEU A 251 -29.53 -0.96 -7.31
C LEU A 251 -28.05 -1.35 -7.45
N GLN A 252 -27.53 -1.49 -8.66
CA GLN A 252 -26.11 -1.75 -8.91
C GLN A 252 -25.23 -0.63 -8.35
N ARG A 253 -25.55 0.64 -8.63
CA ARG A 253 -24.80 1.77 -8.05
C ARG A 253 -24.86 1.79 -6.53
N LYS A 254 -26.05 1.55 -5.96
CA LYS A 254 -26.19 1.45 -4.50
C LYS A 254 -25.40 0.30 -3.90
N LEU A 255 -25.28 -0.82 -4.62
CA LEU A 255 -24.46 -1.96 -4.19
C LEU A 255 -22.99 -1.58 -4.18
N GLU A 256 -22.49 -0.94 -5.24
CA GLU A 256 -21.12 -0.42 -5.31
C GLU A 256 -20.83 0.58 -4.18
N ASP A 257 -21.76 1.50 -3.92
CA ASP A 257 -21.66 2.47 -2.81
C ASP A 257 -21.62 1.76 -1.44
N ALA A 258 -22.49 0.76 -1.22
CA ALA A 258 -22.55 -0.01 0.01
C ALA A 258 -21.29 -0.87 0.23
N GLU A 259 -20.75 -1.48 -0.82
CA GLU A 259 -19.49 -2.24 -0.78
C GLU A 259 -18.29 -1.32 -0.47
N SER A 260 -18.27 -0.13 -1.06
CA SER A 260 -17.25 0.90 -0.77
C SER A 260 -17.32 1.37 0.68
N HIS A 261 -18.54 1.64 1.18
CA HIS A 261 -18.76 2.01 2.58
C HIS A 261 -18.34 0.89 3.55
N LEU A 262 -18.77 -0.35 3.31
CA LEU A 262 -18.38 -1.52 4.11
C LEU A 262 -16.86 -1.70 4.16
N THR A 263 -16.20 -1.55 3.02
CA THR A 263 -14.73 -1.65 2.92
C THR A 263 -14.06 -0.58 3.77
N THR A 264 -14.58 0.66 3.72
CA THR A 264 -14.08 1.79 4.50
C THR A 264 -14.25 1.55 6.01
N VAL A 265 -15.46 1.20 6.45
CA VAL A 265 -15.74 0.94 7.88
C VAL A 265 -14.90 -0.22 8.40
N LYS A 266 -14.76 -1.32 7.65
CA LYS A 266 -13.90 -2.45 8.05
C LYS A 266 -12.42 -2.06 8.14
N ALA A 267 -11.92 -1.19 7.26
CA ALA A 267 -10.55 -0.70 7.33
C ALA A 267 -10.33 0.21 8.55
N VAL A 268 -11.27 1.11 8.83
CA VAL A 268 -11.29 1.97 10.01
C VAL A 268 -11.32 1.13 11.29
N TYR A 269 -12.24 0.16 11.38
CA TYR A 269 -12.37 -0.76 12.51
C TYR A 269 -11.06 -1.53 12.78
N ARG A 270 -10.43 -2.11 11.74
CA ARG A 270 -9.14 -2.81 11.88
C ARG A 270 -8.04 -1.88 12.40
N THR A 271 -7.99 -0.64 11.91
CA THR A 271 -6.98 0.34 12.32
C THR A 271 -7.17 0.75 13.78
N ALA A 272 -8.40 1.03 14.19
CA ALA A 272 -8.74 1.32 15.58
C ALA A 272 -8.45 0.11 16.49
N LEU A 273 -8.84 -1.10 16.07
CA LEU A 273 -8.63 -2.34 16.79
C LEU A 273 -7.14 -2.60 17.03
N ASN A 274 -6.32 -2.47 15.98
CA ASN A 274 -4.88 -2.65 16.08
C ASN A 274 -4.27 -1.70 17.12
N ARG A 275 -4.70 -0.43 17.12
CA ARG A 275 -4.18 0.55 18.10
C ARG A 275 -4.55 0.22 19.54
N VAL A 276 -5.80 -0.15 19.82
CA VAL A 276 -6.21 -0.54 21.18
C VAL A 276 -5.51 -1.82 21.61
N ARG A 277 -5.55 -2.84 20.75
CA ARG A 277 -5.08 -4.17 21.10
C ARG A 277 -3.57 -4.27 21.15
N GLN A 278 -2.82 -3.49 20.36
CA GLN A 278 -1.36 -3.42 20.51
C GLN A 278 -0.97 -2.78 21.85
N ALA A 279 -1.65 -1.72 22.28
CA ALA A 279 -1.40 -1.13 23.59
C ALA A 279 -1.78 -2.09 24.73
N ASP A 280 -2.96 -2.72 24.66
CA ASP A 280 -3.39 -3.74 25.61
C ASP A 280 -2.42 -4.94 25.65
N LEU A 281 -1.96 -5.39 24.47
CA LEU A 281 -1.03 -6.51 24.33
C LEU A 281 0.31 -6.15 24.97
N ALA A 282 0.88 -5.00 24.65
CA ALA A 282 2.14 -4.55 25.26
C ALA A 282 2.03 -4.47 26.79
N ALA A 283 0.94 -3.91 27.32
CA ALA A 283 0.72 -3.85 28.76
C ALA A 283 0.59 -5.25 29.40
N ARG A 284 -0.12 -6.17 28.74
CA ARG A 284 -0.28 -7.55 29.21
C ARG A 284 1.00 -8.37 29.09
N GLU A 285 1.79 -8.18 28.05
CA GLU A 285 3.11 -8.80 27.88
C GLU A 285 4.04 -8.37 29.01
N THR A 286 4.11 -7.06 29.31
CA THR A 286 4.90 -6.54 30.44
C THR A 286 4.43 -7.13 31.77
N ALA A 287 3.12 -7.08 32.05
CA ALA A 287 2.57 -7.62 33.30
C ALA A 287 2.76 -9.14 33.44
N LEU A 288 2.77 -9.89 32.33
CA LEU A 288 3.05 -11.32 32.33
C LEU A 288 4.52 -11.58 32.72
N VAL A 289 5.46 -10.87 32.10
CA VAL A 289 6.89 -11.03 32.40
C VAL A 289 7.22 -10.60 33.83
N GLU A 290 6.59 -9.53 34.33
CA GLU A 290 6.73 -9.09 35.73
C GLU A 290 6.27 -10.19 36.71
N LYS A 291 5.13 -10.83 36.45
CA LYS A 291 4.65 -11.95 37.29
C LYS A 291 5.59 -13.15 37.27
N LEU A 292 6.17 -13.48 36.12
CA LEU A 292 7.14 -14.58 36.02
C LEU A 292 8.44 -14.24 36.75
N THR A 293 8.85 -12.98 36.69
CA THR A 293 10.04 -12.49 37.40
C THR A 293 9.82 -12.56 38.91
N SER A 294 8.68 -12.08 39.41
CA SER A 294 8.30 -12.20 40.83
C SER A 294 8.24 -13.67 41.28
N LEU A 295 7.70 -14.57 40.44
CA LEU A 295 7.68 -16.00 40.76
C LEU A 295 9.09 -16.61 40.81
N SER A 296 10.02 -16.14 39.97
CA SER A 296 11.43 -16.57 40.03
C SER A 296 12.11 -16.13 41.32
N GLU A 297 11.77 -14.94 41.84
CA GLU A 297 12.27 -14.45 43.12
C GLU A 297 11.74 -15.31 44.28
N ASP A 298 10.45 -15.66 44.26
CA ASP A 298 9.86 -16.57 45.26
C ASP A 298 10.50 -17.97 45.24
N LEU A 299 10.78 -18.52 44.05
CA LEU A 299 11.50 -19.79 43.91
C LEU A 299 12.95 -19.69 44.40
N ALA A 300 13.61 -18.55 44.21
CA ALA A 300 14.95 -18.30 44.73
C ALA A 300 14.99 -18.29 46.25
N ASP A 301 14.00 -17.66 46.88
CA ASP A 301 13.89 -17.64 48.33
C ASP A 301 13.57 -19.03 48.90
N LEU A 302 12.73 -19.82 48.23
CA LEU A 302 12.49 -21.23 48.60
C LEU A 302 13.76 -22.08 48.50
N ASP A 303 14.52 -21.95 47.42
CA ASP A 303 15.77 -22.71 47.24
C ASP A 303 16.82 -22.32 48.30
N ARG A 304 16.89 -21.05 48.73
CA ARG A 304 17.74 -20.63 49.86
C ARG A 304 17.31 -21.30 51.16
N ILE A 305 16.01 -21.30 51.46
CA ILE A 305 15.47 -21.97 52.65
C ILE A 305 15.79 -23.47 52.62
N TYR A 306 15.65 -24.13 51.46
CA TYR A 306 16.03 -25.53 51.33
C TYR A 306 17.52 -25.75 51.57
N GLN A 307 18.40 -24.91 51.03
CA GLN A 307 19.84 -24.99 51.30
C GLN A 307 20.16 -24.84 52.79
N ASP A 308 19.55 -23.85 53.47
CA ASP A 308 19.74 -23.64 54.91
C ASP A 308 19.29 -24.87 55.72
N LEU A 309 18.19 -25.51 55.30
CA LEU A 309 17.67 -26.72 55.95
C LEU A 309 18.53 -27.98 55.68
N GLU A 310 19.07 -28.14 54.46
CA GLU A 310 19.99 -29.23 54.12
C GLU A 310 21.35 -29.07 54.80
N GLU A 311 21.83 -27.84 55.02
CA GLU A 311 23.03 -27.58 55.82
C GLU A 311 22.81 -27.98 57.29
N ALA A 312 21.62 -27.74 57.83
CA ALA A 312 21.26 -28.12 59.20
C ALA A 312 21.02 -29.64 59.37
N ASP A 313 20.49 -30.33 58.37
CA ASP A 313 20.34 -31.80 58.32
C ASP A 313 20.76 -32.38 56.96
N PRO A 314 22.04 -32.76 56.80
CA PRO A 314 22.58 -33.24 55.52
C PRO A 314 21.98 -34.56 55.00
N LYS A 315 21.13 -35.23 55.78
CA LYS A 315 20.42 -36.44 55.36
C LYS A 315 19.05 -36.14 54.77
N ALA A 316 18.52 -34.94 54.97
CA ALA A 316 17.31 -34.46 54.31
C ALA A 316 17.68 -33.90 52.94
N HIS A 317 16.86 -34.20 51.92
CA HIS A 317 17.00 -33.63 50.58
C HIS A 317 15.63 -33.09 50.17
N TYR A 318 15.50 -31.78 50.04
CA TYR A 318 14.21 -31.11 49.79
C TYR A 318 13.94 -30.87 48.30
N GLY A 319 14.96 -31.06 47.45
CA GLY A 319 14.84 -30.89 46.00
C GLY A 319 14.89 -29.43 45.56
N LYS A 320 14.90 -29.19 44.24
CA LYS A 320 14.84 -27.85 43.65
C LYS A 320 13.45 -27.59 43.08
N ALA A 321 12.90 -26.41 43.36
CA ALA A 321 11.62 -26.02 42.79
C ALA A 321 11.84 -25.44 41.39
N VAL A 322 11.48 -26.22 40.35
CA VAL A 322 11.55 -25.79 38.95
C VAL A 322 10.14 -25.68 38.39
N LEU A 323 9.85 -24.57 37.70
CA LEU A 323 8.56 -24.35 37.05
C LEU A 323 8.76 -24.04 35.57
N THR A 324 8.22 -24.91 34.72
CA THR A 324 8.31 -24.77 33.26
C THR A 324 7.05 -24.07 32.73
N VAL A 325 7.21 -22.90 32.09
CA VAL A 325 6.09 -22.13 31.51
C VAL A 325 6.23 -22.07 30.01
N GLN A 326 5.17 -22.39 29.28
CA GLN A 326 5.11 -22.10 27.84
C GLN A 326 4.60 -20.68 27.61
N LEU A 327 5.45 -19.83 27.03
CA LEU A 327 5.10 -18.44 26.74
C LEU A 327 4.59 -18.25 25.31
N PRO A 328 3.58 -17.39 25.10
CA PRO A 328 3.24 -16.91 23.77
C PRO A 328 4.39 -16.05 23.23
N PHE A 329 4.47 -15.93 21.90
CA PHE A 329 5.45 -15.07 21.26
C PHE A 329 5.22 -13.61 21.68
N LEU A 330 6.25 -12.97 22.23
CA LEU A 330 6.17 -11.59 22.71
C LEU A 330 6.55 -10.62 21.60
N HIS A 331 5.70 -9.62 21.32
CA HIS A 331 5.94 -8.66 20.24
C HIS A 331 6.53 -7.34 20.72
N HIS A 332 6.16 -6.90 21.92
CA HIS A 332 6.38 -5.55 22.42
C HIS A 332 7.30 -5.48 23.64
N HIS A 333 7.55 -6.61 24.32
CA HIS A 333 8.41 -6.64 25.49
C HIS A 333 9.88 -6.31 25.17
N ALA A 334 10.56 -5.55 26.05
CA ALA A 334 11.95 -5.11 25.85
C ALA A 334 12.95 -6.28 25.78
N ARG A 335 12.66 -7.38 26.49
CA ARG A 335 13.47 -8.61 26.49
C ARG A 335 13.01 -9.64 25.45
N ARG A 336 12.14 -9.28 24.51
CA ARG A 336 11.56 -10.23 23.54
C ARG A 336 12.59 -11.05 22.79
N ASP A 337 13.74 -10.47 22.45
CA ASP A 337 14.77 -11.18 21.67
C ASP A 337 15.37 -12.33 22.48
N VAL A 338 15.52 -12.15 23.80
CA VAL A 338 15.97 -13.21 24.72
C VAL A 338 14.83 -14.19 25.02
N LEU A 339 13.61 -13.68 25.21
CA LEU A 339 12.45 -14.47 25.63
C LEU A 339 11.80 -15.29 24.49
N ASN A 340 12.06 -14.94 23.23
CA ASN A 340 11.50 -15.63 22.06
C ASN A 340 12.48 -16.60 21.37
N ASP A 341 13.78 -16.58 21.70
CA ASP A 341 14.82 -17.37 20.99
C ASP A 341 14.84 -18.88 21.34
N PHE A 342 13.75 -19.39 21.92
CA PHE A 342 13.65 -20.76 22.42
C PHE A 342 13.28 -21.73 21.29
N ARG A 343 14.31 -22.38 20.74
CA ARG A 343 14.15 -23.41 19.71
C ARG A 343 13.64 -24.72 20.31
N VAL A 344 12.56 -25.21 19.71
CA VAL A 344 11.99 -26.57 19.70
C VAL A 344 10.87 -26.88 20.72
N GLU A 345 10.88 -26.40 21.98
CA GLU A 345 9.78 -26.72 22.93
C GLU A 345 9.01 -25.52 23.54
N ARG A 346 9.40 -24.27 23.26
CA ARG A 346 8.78 -23.02 23.79
C ARG A 346 8.56 -23.00 25.31
N SER A 347 9.30 -23.81 26.05
CA SER A 347 9.30 -23.84 27.50
C SER A 347 10.37 -22.91 28.04
N LEU A 348 9.97 -21.98 28.90
CA LEU A 348 10.85 -21.15 29.70
C LEU A 348 10.93 -21.75 31.10
N GLU A 349 12.14 -22.03 31.59
CA GLU A 349 12.32 -22.53 32.94
C GLU A 349 12.45 -21.35 33.92
N VAL A 350 11.53 -21.30 34.88
CA VAL A 350 11.60 -20.38 36.01
C VAL A 350 12.30 -21.14 37.14
N THR A 351 13.49 -20.66 37.49
CA THR A 351 14.34 -21.27 38.52
C THR A 351 14.73 -20.22 39.56
N SER A 352 15.38 -20.67 40.64
CA SER A 352 15.97 -19.80 41.67
C SER A 352 17.09 -18.88 41.17
N GLU A 353 17.67 -19.18 40.01
CA GLU A 353 18.67 -18.32 39.37
C GLU A 353 18.03 -17.25 38.46
N GLY A 354 16.69 -17.28 38.32
CA GLY A 354 15.90 -16.38 37.50
C GLY A 354 15.20 -17.10 36.35
N LEU A 355 14.81 -16.31 35.33
CA LEU A 355 14.30 -16.84 34.05
C LEU A 355 15.48 -17.48 33.29
N GLY A 356 15.60 -18.79 33.42
CA GLY A 356 16.61 -19.61 32.75
C GLY A 356 16.17 -19.93 31.32
N VAL A 357 17.13 -19.81 30.40
CA VAL A 357 16.97 -20.25 29.02
C VAL A 357 17.21 -21.75 28.93
#